data_AF-A0A059Y2Q6-F1
#
_entry.id   AF-A0A059Y2Q6-F1
#
_cell.length_a   1.000
_cell.length_b   1.000
_cell.length_c   1.000
_cell.angle_alpha   90.00
_cell.angle_beta   90.00
_cell.angle_gamma   90.00
#
_symmetry.space_group_name_H-M   'P 1'
#
loop_
_entity.id
_entity.type
_entity.pdbx_description
1 polymer ?
#
loop_
_entity_poly.entity_id
_entity_poly.type
_entity_poly.pdbx_seq_one_letter_code
_entity_poly.pdbx_strand_id
1 'polypeptide(L)'
;MNATRKTLERFLITGIMFMILGSVAVLSGCSTSPSRTESAYLAEREGYRAYREHRWLEAEKHYREALALDPGSLKYRNNLSVILEREGKKEESGKLLDLPGIGESRSGGYILLHQAELLLKSHQYDKARSILERVSLSRNWPPGFQRLMVYADIRTGHFSEASFVLHRLVRERPRDPVVLGYLSIVYRKEGEETLAQKEFIQALDLSRSPGFRKSLAFFFKETPVQ
;
A
#
# COMPACT_ATOMS: atom_id res chain seq x y z
N MET A 1 -3.95 12.85 86.29
CA MET A 1 -2.89 12.53 85.31
C MET A 1 -3.32 11.65 84.13
N ASN A 2 -4.56 11.12 84.05
CA ASN A 2 -4.95 10.20 82.97
C ASN A 2 -5.77 10.81 81.81
N ALA A 3 -6.33 12.02 81.97
CA ALA A 3 -7.17 12.64 80.93
C ALA A 3 -6.34 13.34 79.84
N THR A 4 -5.23 13.98 80.21
CA THR A 4 -4.35 14.73 79.29
C THR A 4 -3.48 13.85 78.40
N ARG A 5 -3.18 12.62 78.80
CA ARG A 5 -2.37 11.68 78.00
C ARG A 5 -3.17 11.07 76.84
N LYS A 6 -4.47 10.79 77.06
CA LYS A 6 -5.37 10.23 76.03
C LYS A 6 -5.71 11.23 74.92
N THR A 7 -5.77 12.52 75.21
CA THR A 7 -5.98 13.56 74.19
C THR A 7 -4.74 13.75 73.33
N LEU A 8 -3.53 13.69 73.91
CA LEU A 8 -2.29 13.83 73.16
C LEU A 8 -2.04 12.67 72.18
N GLU A 9 -2.34 11.43 72.58
CA GLU A 9 -2.23 10.24 71.70
C GLU A 9 -3.23 10.28 70.54
N ARG A 10 -4.46 10.79 70.76
CA ARG A 10 -5.47 10.92 69.69
C ARG A 10 -5.06 11.94 68.63
N PHE A 11 -4.40 13.03 69.01
CA PHE A 11 -3.87 14.03 68.07
C PHE A 11 -2.64 13.52 67.31
N LEU A 12 -1.77 12.72 67.94
CA LEU A 12 -0.60 12.14 67.28
C LEU A 12 -1.00 11.10 66.21
N ILE A 13 -1.99 10.26 66.50
CA ILE A 13 -2.46 9.21 65.57
C ILE A 13 -3.23 9.81 64.39
N THR A 14 -4.05 10.85 64.61
CA THR A 14 -4.76 11.54 63.50
C THR A 14 -3.81 12.36 62.63
N GLY A 15 -2.76 12.96 63.19
CA GLY A 15 -1.72 13.66 62.42
C GLY A 15 -0.86 12.74 61.55
N ILE A 16 -0.51 11.54 62.05
CA ILE A 16 0.28 10.55 61.31
C ILE A 16 -0.56 9.89 60.20
N MET A 17 -1.86 9.66 60.42
CA MET A 17 -2.76 9.12 59.38
C MET A 17 -2.97 10.09 58.22
N PHE A 18 -2.92 11.41 58.46
CA PHE A 18 -3.00 12.42 57.41
C PHE A 18 -1.69 12.56 56.62
N MET A 19 -0.53 12.29 57.24
CA MET A 19 0.77 12.25 56.55
C MET A 19 0.96 11.01 55.67
N ILE A 20 0.29 9.88 55.98
CA ILE A 20 0.38 8.65 55.17
C ILE A 20 -0.65 8.65 54.02
N LEU A 21 -1.79 9.34 54.13
CA LEU A 21 -2.72 9.49 53.00
C LEU A 21 -2.32 10.57 51.98
N GLY A 22 -1.40 11.48 52.33
CA GLY A 22 -0.87 12.50 51.41
C GLY A 22 0.26 12.03 50.49
N SER A 23 0.81 10.83 50.70
CA SER A 23 2.02 10.34 50.02
C SER A 23 1.78 9.28 48.93
N VAL A 24 0.51 8.95 48.62
CA VAL A 24 0.16 8.00 47.53
C VAL A 24 -0.37 8.72 46.27
N ALA A 25 -0.21 10.05 46.17
CA ALA A 25 -0.68 10.83 45.01
C ALA A 25 0.45 11.32 44.09
N VAL A 26 1.57 10.59 44.00
CA VAL A 26 2.60 10.81 42.96
C VAL A 26 3.01 9.46 42.36
N LEU A 27 2.03 8.68 41.89
CA LEU A 27 2.28 7.91 40.68
C LEU A 27 2.14 8.90 39.54
N SER A 28 3.29 9.50 39.22
CA SER A 28 3.53 10.30 38.03
C SER A 28 2.82 9.66 36.84
N GLY A 29 1.65 10.19 36.50
CA GLY A 29 1.14 10.10 35.15
C GLY A 29 2.17 10.79 34.28
N CYS A 30 3.13 10.03 33.77
CA CYS A 30 4.05 10.49 32.76
C CYS A 30 3.22 10.83 31.52
N SER A 31 2.73 12.06 31.43
CA SER A 31 2.35 12.67 30.17
C SER A 31 3.63 12.99 29.40
N THR A 32 4.42 11.97 29.05
CA THR A 32 5.51 12.14 28.10
C THR A 32 4.88 12.49 26.78
N SER A 33 5.10 13.71 26.29
CA SER A 33 4.74 14.08 24.92
C SER A 33 5.29 13.02 23.97
N PRO A 34 4.49 12.54 22.99
CA PRO A 34 4.94 11.50 22.08
C PRO A 34 6.25 11.87 21.41
N SER A 35 7.14 10.89 21.24
CA SER A 35 8.36 11.11 20.47
C SER A 35 8.03 11.48 19.01
N ARG A 36 8.95 12.14 18.29
CA ARG A 36 8.74 12.49 16.87
C ARG A 36 8.34 11.28 16.01
N THR A 37 8.95 10.13 16.26
CA THR A 37 8.64 8.86 15.60
C THR A 37 7.25 8.35 15.96
N GLU A 38 6.87 8.45 17.23
CA GLU A 38 5.54 8.06 17.69
C GLU A 38 4.46 8.98 17.12
N SER A 39 4.68 10.29 17.10
CA SER A 39 3.80 11.25 16.42
C SER A 39 3.67 10.93 14.93
N ALA A 40 4.76 10.59 14.23
CA ALA A 40 4.71 10.23 12.81
C ALA A 40 3.86 8.97 12.57
N TYR A 41 4.00 7.98 13.46
CA TYR A 41 3.20 6.76 13.43
C TYR A 41 1.72 7.02 13.71
N LEU A 42 1.39 7.86 14.71
CA LEU A 42 0.01 8.23 15.01
C LEU A 42 -0.63 8.98 13.84
N ALA A 43 0.09 9.95 13.26
CA ALA A 43 -0.36 10.67 12.07
C ALA A 43 -0.61 9.70 10.90
N GLU A 44 0.28 8.74 10.63
CA GLU A 44 0.04 7.72 9.60
C GLU A 44 -1.22 6.90 9.89
N ARG A 45 -1.44 6.47 11.13
CA ARG A 45 -2.63 5.66 11.47
C ARG A 45 -3.92 6.42 11.24
N GLU A 46 -3.97 7.69 11.58
CA GLU A 46 -5.11 8.56 11.31
C GLU A 46 -5.29 8.76 9.80
N GLY A 47 -4.21 9.01 9.06
CA GLY A 47 -4.23 9.10 7.60
C GLY A 47 -4.75 7.82 6.93
N TYR A 48 -4.35 6.65 7.43
CA TYR A 48 -4.84 5.36 6.95
C TYR A 48 -6.32 5.15 7.27
N ARG A 49 -6.79 5.56 8.45
CA ARG A 49 -8.22 5.50 8.80
C ARG A 49 -9.05 6.37 7.87
N ALA A 50 -8.65 7.63 7.69
CA ALA A 50 -9.30 8.55 6.78
C ALA A 50 -9.31 8.03 5.33
N TYR A 51 -8.20 7.43 4.87
CA TYR A 51 -8.11 6.78 3.56
C TYR A 51 -9.14 5.64 3.40
N ARG A 52 -9.25 4.76 4.40
CA ARG A 52 -10.19 3.64 4.40
C ARG A 52 -11.65 4.10 4.39
N GLU A 53 -11.91 5.27 4.91
CA GLU A 53 -13.23 5.90 4.97
C GLU A 53 -13.45 6.91 3.83
N HIS A 54 -12.57 6.91 2.82
CA HIS A 54 -12.64 7.76 1.62
C HIS A 54 -12.60 9.28 1.90
N ARG A 55 -12.12 9.70 3.08
CA ARG A 55 -11.93 11.11 3.43
C ARG A 55 -10.56 11.59 2.97
N TRP A 56 -10.45 11.86 1.67
CA TRP A 56 -9.18 12.14 0.99
C TRP A 56 -8.43 13.35 1.57
N LEU A 57 -9.11 14.47 1.80
CA LEU A 57 -8.50 15.68 2.34
C LEU A 57 -7.93 15.48 3.76
N GLU A 58 -8.63 14.70 4.60
CA GLU A 58 -8.15 14.38 5.95
C GLU A 58 -6.98 13.40 5.90
N ALA A 59 -7.04 12.40 5.00
CA ALA A 59 -5.93 11.49 4.76
C ALA A 59 -4.67 12.24 4.30
N GLU A 60 -4.82 13.19 3.37
CA GLU A 60 -3.74 14.04 2.88
C GLU A 60 -3.09 14.81 4.03
N LYS A 61 -3.91 15.51 4.84
CA LYS A 61 -3.43 16.27 6.00
C LYS A 61 -2.55 15.41 6.91
N HIS A 62 -3.04 14.24 7.29
CA HIS A 62 -2.32 13.34 8.20
C HIS A 62 -1.07 12.71 7.58
N TYR A 63 -1.09 12.36 6.30
CA TYR A 63 0.13 11.86 5.65
C TYR A 63 1.17 12.95 5.42
N ARG A 64 0.77 14.21 5.17
CA ARG A 64 1.70 15.35 5.15
C ARG A 64 2.33 15.58 6.51
N GLU A 65 1.55 15.48 7.59
CA GLU A 65 2.05 15.54 8.97
C GLU A 65 3.06 14.42 9.25
N ALA A 66 2.71 13.17 8.92
CA ALA A 66 3.62 12.04 9.08
C ALA A 66 4.93 12.21 8.29
N LEU A 67 4.84 12.73 7.06
CA LEU A 67 6.02 13.00 6.22
C LEU A 67 6.85 14.19 6.71
N ALA A 68 6.24 15.22 7.32
CA ALA A 68 6.99 16.31 7.94
C ALA A 68 7.76 15.83 9.18
N LEU A 69 7.17 14.88 9.92
CA LEU A 69 7.79 14.27 11.09
C LEU A 69 8.89 13.27 10.71
N ASP A 70 8.75 12.53 9.62
CA ASP A 70 9.81 11.69 9.03
C ASP A 70 9.95 11.93 7.51
N PRO A 71 10.75 12.92 7.11
CA PRO A 71 10.98 13.23 5.70
C PRO A 71 11.73 12.14 4.95
N GLY A 72 12.32 11.13 5.61
CA GLY A 72 13.02 10.02 4.97
C GLY A 72 12.07 8.90 4.55
N SER A 73 10.87 8.83 5.14
CA SER A 73 9.95 7.70 4.98
C SER A 73 9.39 7.56 3.57
N LEU A 74 9.91 6.58 2.83
CA LEU A 74 9.35 6.16 1.54
C LEU A 74 7.91 5.65 1.68
N LYS A 75 7.55 5.08 2.84
CA LYS A 75 6.18 4.64 3.13
C LYS A 75 5.20 5.81 3.15
N TYR A 76 5.52 6.89 3.87
CA TYR A 76 4.63 8.05 3.98
C TYR A 76 4.53 8.80 2.66
N ARG A 77 5.64 8.91 1.91
CA ARG A 77 5.61 9.45 0.54
C ARG A 77 4.69 8.66 -0.39
N ASN A 78 4.82 7.34 -0.42
CA ASN A 78 3.96 6.48 -1.24
C ASN A 78 2.48 6.60 -0.85
N ASN A 79 2.18 6.62 0.45
CA ASN A 79 0.80 6.76 0.90
C ASN A 79 0.22 8.14 0.51
N LEU A 80 0.98 9.21 0.70
CA LEU A 80 0.57 10.55 0.29
C LEU A 80 0.39 10.66 -1.23
N SER A 81 1.27 10.08 -2.06
CA SER A 81 1.12 10.12 -3.52
C SER A 81 -0.19 9.46 -3.97
N VAL A 82 -0.56 8.32 -3.37
CA VAL A 82 -1.82 7.64 -3.64
C VAL A 82 -3.01 8.56 -3.32
N ILE A 83 -2.95 9.32 -2.22
CA ILE A 83 -4.00 10.29 -1.89
C ILE A 83 -4.05 11.44 -2.90
N LEU A 84 -2.90 12.02 -3.24
CA LEU A 84 -2.80 13.11 -4.22
C LEU A 84 -3.37 12.70 -5.58
N GLU A 85 -3.12 11.47 -6.04
CA GLU A 85 -3.73 10.93 -7.26
C GLU A 85 -5.26 10.85 -7.18
N ARG A 86 -5.81 10.42 -6.04
CA ARG A 86 -7.27 10.34 -5.83
C ARG A 86 -7.95 11.71 -5.87
N GLU A 87 -7.23 12.73 -5.44
CA GLU A 87 -7.66 14.13 -5.51
C GLU A 87 -7.39 14.79 -6.87
N GLY A 88 -6.73 14.10 -7.80
CA GLY A 88 -6.37 14.63 -9.11
C GLY A 88 -5.11 15.50 -9.14
N LYS A 89 -4.38 15.61 -8.01
CA LYS A 89 -3.11 16.34 -7.86
C LYS A 89 -1.92 15.56 -8.43
N LYS A 90 -2.02 15.16 -9.69
CA LYS A 90 -1.06 14.24 -10.36
C LYS A 90 0.35 14.78 -10.46
N GLU A 91 0.50 16.08 -10.70
CA GLU A 91 1.82 16.71 -10.80
C GLU A 91 2.56 16.66 -9.46
N GLU A 92 1.85 16.93 -8.36
CA GLU A 92 2.43 16.87 -7.03
C GLU A 92 2.79 15.44 -6.62
N SER A 93 1.90 14.49 -6.92
CA SER A 93 2.17 13.05 -6.76
C SER A 93 3.43 12.62 -7.50
N GLY A 94 3.57 13.03 -8.78
CA GLY A 94 4.74 12.73 -9.59
C GLY A 94 6.04 13.26 -8.96
N LYS A 95 6.05 14.53 -8.53
CA LYS A 95 7.20 15.14 -7.83
C LYS A 95 7.55 14.42 -6.53
N LEU A 96 6.53 13.96 -5.79
CA LEU A 96 6.73 13.27 -4.52
C LEU A 96 7.42 11.91 -4.69
N LEU A 97 7.20 11.26 -5.84
CA LEU A 97 7.75 9.95 -6.17
C LEU A 97 9.09 10.03 -6.91
N ASP A 98 9.40 11.17 -7.54
CA ASP A 98 10.63 11.38 -8.30
C ASP A 98 11.83 11.58 -7.37
N LEU A 99 12.34 10.45 -6.87
CA LEU A 99 13.46 10.42 -5.94
C LEU A 99 14.65 9.68 -6.57
N PRO A 100 15.87 10.23 -6.48
CA PRO A 100 17.06 9.53 -6.90
C PRO A 100 17.35 8.34 -5.97
N GLY A 101 17.86 7.23 -6.52
CA GLY A 101 18.38 6.11 -5.73
C GLY A 101 17.35 5.18 -5.07
N ILE A 102 16.03 5.29 -5.36
CA ILE A 102 15.03 4.49 -4.64
C ILE A 102 15.12 2.98 -4.86
N GLY A 103 15.71 2.52 -5.97
CA GLY A 103 15.70 1.11 -6.36
C GLY A 103 16.44 0.18 -5.40
N GLU A 104 17.26 0.72 -4.50
CA GLU A 104 18.12 -0.05 -3.59
C GLU A 104 17.45 -0.35 -2.24
N SER A 105 16.34 0.32 -1.92
CA SER A 105 15.61 0.13 -0.67
C SER A 105 14.45 -0.86 -0.82
N ARG A 106 14.21 -1.69 0.21
CA ARG A 106 13.02 -2.56 0.30
C ARG A 106 11.72 -1.76 0.13
N SER A 107 11.65 -0.55 0.69
CA SER A 107 10.48 0.33 0.56
C SER A 107 10.42 1.04 -0.79
N GLY A 108 11.54 1.13 -1.50
CA GLY A 108 11.60 1.74 -2.83
C GLY A 108 10.91 0.91 -3.91
N GLY A 109 10.86 -0.42 -3.75
CA GLY A 109 10.09 -1.29 -4.65
C GLY A 109 8.60 -0.91 -4.73
N TYR A 110 7.99 -0.47 -3.62
CA TYR A 110 6.59 -0.01 -3.60
C TYR A 110 6.40 1.30 -4.36
N ILE A 111 7.33 2.25 -4.21
CA ILE A 111 7.30 3.53 -4.95
C ILE A 111 7.47 3.27 -6.46
N LEU A 112 8.46 2.46 -6.84
CA LEU A 112 8.67 2.08 -8.24
C LEU A 112 7.44 1.38 -8.83
N LEU A 113 6.81 0.49 -8.06
CA LEU A 113 5.58 -0.16 -8.50
C LEU A 113 4.46 0.86 -8.75
N HIS A 114 4.30 1.84 -7.86
CA HIS A 114 3.30 2.89 -8.01
C HIS A 114 3.61 3.80 -9.22
N GLN A 115 4.88 4.20 -9.43
CA GLN A 115 5.30 4.92 -10.63
C GLN A 115 4.98 4.15 -11.92
N ALA A 116 5.26 2.84 -11.94
CA ALA A 116 4.93 1.99 -13.08
C ALA A 116 3.42 1.95 -13.32
N GLU A 117 2.60 1.87 -12.26
CA GLU A 117 1.13 1.91 -12.38
C GLU A 117 0.65 3.22 -13.02
N LEU A 118 1.22 4.36 -12.63
CA LEU A 118 0.90 5.65 -13.24
C LEU A 118 1.30 5.71 -14.71
N LEU A 119 2.49 5.23 -15.06
CA LEU A 119 2.96 5.14 -16.44
C LEU A 119 2.06 4.24 -17.30
N LEU A 120 1.61 3.09 -16.77
CA LEU A 120 0.67 2.20 -17.45
C LEU A 120 -0.68 2.88 -17.71
N LYS A 121 -1.21 3.63 -16.73
CA LYS A 121 -2.45 4.42 -16.88
C LYS A 121 -2.31 5.53 -17.91
N SER A 122 -1.12 6.11 -18.03
CA SER A 122 -0.77 7.11 -19.04
C SER A 122 -0.31 6.52 -20.37
N HIS A 123 -0.52 5.21 -20.60
CA HIS A 123 -0.15 4.51 -21.83
C HIS A 123 1.35 4.53 -22.19
N GLN A 124 2.22 4.85 -21.22
CA GLN A 124 3.68 4.88 -21.40
C GLN A 124 4.28 3.50 -21.06
N TYR A 125 3.97 2.49 -21.90
CA TYR A 125 4.26 1.07 -21.60
C TYR A 125 5.74 0.75 -21.49
N ASP A 126 6.58 1.25 -22.40
CA ASP A 126 8.03 0.98 -22.37
C ASP A 126 8.69 1.53 -21.11
N LYS A 127 8.33 2.76 -20.73
CA LYS A 127 8.82 3.38 -19.49
C LYS A 127 8.35 2.60 -18.27
N ALA A 128 7.07 2.19 -18.24
CA ALA A 128 6.54 1.39 -17.14
C ALA A 128 7.29 0.07 -16.99
N ARG A 129 7.57 -0.61 -18.10
CA ARG A 129 8.33 -1.86 -18.11
C ARG A 129 9.75 -1.67 -17.57
N SER A 130 10.45 -0.64 -18.03
CA SER A 130 11.80 -0.31 -17.52
C SER A 130 11.82 -0.04 -16.00
N ILE A 131 10.78 0.62 -15.46
CA ILE A 131 10.64 0.79 -14.02
C ILE A 131 10.39 -0.55 -13.31
N LEU A 132 9.55 -1.42 -13.87
CA LEU A 132 9.26 -2.74 -13.32
C LEU A 132 10.49 -3.66 -13.36
N GLU A 133 11.38 -3.54 -14.35
CA GLU A 133 12.65 -4.26 -14.37
C GLU A 133 13.52 -3.91 -13.17
N ARG A 134 13.54 -2.63 -12.77
CA ARG A 134 14.23 -2.21 -11.54
C ARG A 134 13.62 -2.83 -10.29
N VAL A 135 12.29 -2.99 -10.24
CA VAL A 135 11.61 -3.70 -9.13
C VAL A 135 12.01 -5.18 -9.10
N SER A 136 12.21 -5.79 -10.26
CA SER A 136 12.57 -7.21 -10.38
C SER A 136 13.90 -7.56 -9.71
N LEU A 137 14.82 -6.58 -9.60
CA LEU A 137 16.12 -6.73 -8.94
C LEU A 137 16.03 -6.86 -7.41
N SER A 138 14.88 -6.53 -6.82
CA SER A 138 14.67 -6.64 -5.37
C SER A 138 14.41 -8.09 -4.94
N ARG A 139 14.92 -8.48 -3.75
CA ARG A 139 14.72 -9.83 -3.20
C ARG A 139 13.25 -10.15 -2.86
N ASN A 140 12.48 -9.14 -2.49
CA ASN A 140 11.09 -9.26 -2.08
C ASN A 140 10.23 -8.31 -2.91
N TRP A 141 9.41 -8.86 -3.80
CA TRP A 141 8.56 -8.04 -4.66
C TRP A 141 7.32 -7.52 -3.93
N PRO A 142 6.93 -6.26 -4.17
CA PRO A 142 5.67 -5.74 -3.67
C PRO A 142 4.48 -6.51 -4.27
N PRO A 143 3.38 -6.71 -3.51
CA PRO A 143 2.18 -7.35 -4.03
C PRO A 143 1.68 -6.68 -5.31
N GLY A 144 1.26 -7.48 -6.29
CA GLY A 144 0.79 -6.98 -7.57
C GLY A 144 1.89 -6.71 -8.61
N PHE A 145 3.18 -6.74 -8.23
CA PHE A 145 4.30 -6.59 -9.16
C PHE A 145 4.22 -7.48 -10.39
N GLN A 146 4.09 -8.79 -10.19
CA GLN A 146 4.05 -9.77 -11.29
C GLN A 146 2.91 -9.47 -12.28
N ARG A 147 1.75 -9.01 -11.77
CA ARG A 147 0.60 -8.68 -12.62
C ARG A 147 0.86 -7.42 -13.44
N LEU A 148 1.47 -6.39 -12.86
CA LEU A 148 1.84 -5.18 -13.61
C LEU A 148 2.94 -5.46 -14.62
N MET A 149 3.91 -6.31 -14.28
CA MET A 149 4.95 -6.75 -15.22
C MET A 149 4.35 -7.48 -16.41
N VAL A 150 3.51 -8.50 -16.17
CA VAL A 150 2.79 -9.20 -17.24
C VAL A 150 1.99 -8.24 -18.12
N TYR A 151 1.29 -7.29 -17.52
CA TYR A 151 0.54 -6.30 -18.30
C TYR A 151 1.48 -5.43 -19.15
N ALA A 152 2.61 -4.97 -18.60
CA ALA A 152 3.60 -4.23 -19.35
C ALA A 152 4.21 -5.06 -20.49
N ASP A 153 4.56 -6.32 -20.23
CA ASP A 153 5.11 -7.26 -21.20
C ASP A 153 4.14 -7.48 -22.38
N ILE A 154 2.86 -7.77 -22.09
CA ILE A 154 1.81 -7.92 -23.12
C ILE A 154 1.70 -6.65 -23.98
N ARG A 155 1.77 -5.47 -23.35
CA ARG A 155 1.62 -4.18 -24.07
C ARG A 155 2.85 -3.78 -24.86
N THR A 156 4.00 -4.36 -24.57
CA THR A 156 5.28 -4.12 -25.26
C THR A 156 5.70 -5.26 -26.18
N GLY A 157 4.90 -6.33 -26.26
CA GLY A 157 5.13 -7.47 -27.16
C GLY A 157 6.03 -8.58 -26.61
N HIS A 158 6.40 -8.52 -25.32
CA HIS A 158 7.22 -9.53 -24.64
C HIS A 158 6.35 -10.73 -24.20
N PHE A 159 5.72 -11.39 -25.17
CA PHE A 159 4.71 -12.43 -24.90
C PHE A 159 5.31 -13.66 -24.23
N SER A 160 6.55 -14.05 -24.57
CA SER A 160 7.22 -15.21 -23.97
C SER A 160 7.50 -15.01 -22.47
N GLU A 161 7.95 -13.82 -22.09
CA GLU A 161 8.15 -13.44 -20.68
C GLU A 161 6.82 -13.40 -19.91
N ALA A 162 5.78 -12.82 -20.53
CA ALA A 162 4.44 -12.82 -19.97
C ALA A 162 3.91 -14.25 -19.77
N SER A 163 4.08 -15.12 -20.77
CA SER A 163 3.67 -16.53 -20.76
C SER A 163 4.30 -17.28 -19.58
N PHE A 164 5.62 -17.16 -19.42
CA PHE A 164 6.36 -17.80 -18.33
C PHE A 164 5.80 -17.41 -16.95
N VAL A 165 5.58 -16.12 -16.72
CA VAL A 165 5.04 -15.62 -15.43
C VAL A 165 3.60 -16.06 -15.23
N LEU A 166 2.76 -16.01 -16.27
CA LEU A 166 1.35 -16.39 -16.21
C LEU A 166 1.15 -17.87 -15.90
N HIS A 167 1.98 -18.75 -16.46
CA HIS A 167 1.95 -20.18 -16.12
C HIS A 167 2.25 -20.45 -14.64
N ARG A 168 3.09 -19.64 -14.00
CA ARG A 168 3.28 -19.71 -12.53
C ARG A 168 2.05 -19.17 -11.80
N LEU A 169 1.55 -18.00 -12.21
CA LEU A 169 0.41 -17.34 -11.56
C LEU A 169 -0.87 -18.18 -11.61
N VAL A 170 -1.14 -18.87 -12.72
CA VAL A 170 -2.33 -19.73 -12.86
C VAL A 170 -2.24 -20.98 -11.99
N ARG A 171 -1.04 -21.52 -11.74
CA ARG A 171 -0.87 -22.63 -10.78
C ARG A 171 -1.18 -22.19 -9.35
N GLU A 172 -0.74 -20.99 -8.97
CA GLU A 172 -1.00 -20.42 -7.64
C GLU A 172 -2.45 -19.97 -7.46
N ARG A 173 -3.05 -19.42 -8.53
CA ARG A 173 -4.39 -18.82 -8.52
C ARG A 173 -5.19 -19.28 -9.74
N PRO A 174 -5.59 -20.57 -9.80
CA PRO A 174 -6.23 -21.17 -10.99
C PRO A 174 -7.62 -20.62 -11.32
N ARG A 175 -8.18 -19.79 -10.44
CA ARG A 175 -9.51 -19.17 -10.61
C ARG A 175 -9.46 -17.64 -10.58
N ASP A 176 -8.29 -17.04 -10.74
CA ASP A 176 -8.17 -15.59 -10.87
C ASP A 176 -8.53 -15.17 -12.30
N PRO A 177 -9.67 -14.49 -12.52
CA PRO A 177 -10.11 -14.12 -13.86
C PRO A 177 -9.14 -13.17 -14.57
N VAL A 178 -8.36 -12.38 -13.84
CA VAL A 178 -7.38 -11.47 -14.46
C VAL A 178 -6.20 -12.24 -15.03
N VAL A 179 -5.71 -13.24 -14.31
CA VAL A 179 -4.61 -14.12 -14.76
C VAL A 179 -5.05 -14.92 -15.98
N LEU A 180 -6.22 -15.54 -15.93
CA LEU A 180 -6.79 -16.30 -17.06
C LEU A 180 -7.02 -15.40 -18.28
N GLY A 181 -7.51 -14.17 -18.05
CA GLY A 181 -7.70 -13.18 -19.11
C GLY A 181 -6.38 -12.82 -19.80
N TYR A 182 -5.32 -12.53 -19.04
CA TYR A 182 -4.00 -12.26 -19.64
C TYR A 182 -3.42 -13.48 -20.36
N LEU A 183 -3.58 -14.68 -19.82
CA LEU A 183 -3.14 -15.91 -20.48
C LEU A 183 -3.87 -16.14 -21.81
N SER A 184 -5.16 -15.82 -21.88
CA SER A 184 -5.92 -15.89 -23.13
C SER A 184 -5.37 -14.97 -24.23
N ILE A 185 -4.91 -13.76 -23.87
CA ILE A 185 -4.29 -12.82 -24.80
C ILE A 185 -2.95 -13.35 -25.30
N VAL A 186 -2.13 -13.89 -24.38
CA VAL A 186 -0.82 -14.45 -24.71
C VAL A 186 -0.96 -15.65 -25.64
N TYR A 187 -1.82 -16.62 -25.31
CA TYR A 187 -2.07 -17.78 -26.19
C TYR A 187 -2.57 -17.36 -27.57
N ARG A 188 -3.45 -16.35 -27.65
CA ARG A 188 -3.92 -15.85 -28.94
C ARG A 188 -2.78 -15.29 -29.77
N LYS A 189 -1.85 -14.57 -29.13
CA LYS A 189 -0.65 -14.04 -29.79
C LYS A 189 0.37 -15.10 -30.17
N GLU A 190 0.40 -16.24 -29.48
CA GLU A 190 1.26 -17.38 -29.80
C GLU A 190 0.63 -18.33 -30.85
N GLY A 191 -0.59 -18.07 -31.32
CA GLY A 191 -1.30 -18.91 -32.29
C GLY A 191 -2.09 -20.07 -31.69
N GLU A 192 -2.09 -20.19 -30.36
CA GLU A 192 -2.75 -21.26 -29.59
C GLU A 192 -4.24 -20.96 -29.40
N GLU A 193 -5.00 -20.81 -30.49
CA GLU A 193 -6.37 -20.27 -30.49
C GLU A 193 -7.34 -21.10 -29.63
N THR A 194 -7.21 -22.43 -29.60
CA THR A 194 -8.06 -23.29 -28.76
C THR A 194 -7.85 -23.01 -27.26
N LEU A 195 -6.59 -22.86 -26.84
CA LEU A 195 -6.26 -22.52 -25.46
C LEU A 195 -6.70 -21.09 -25.14
N ALA A 196 -6.47 -20.16 -26.07
CA ALA A 196 -6.90 -18.77 -25.93
C ALA A 196 -8.39 -18.64 -25.65
N GLN A 197 -9.24 -19.30 -26.47
CA GLN A 197 -10.69 -19.25 -26.30
C GLN A 197 -11.15 -19.87 -24.97
N LYS A 198 -10.55 -21.01 -24.59
CA LYS A 198 -10.87 -21.68 -23.32
C LYS A 198 -10.61 -20.76 -22.12
N GLU A 199 -9.39 -20.21 -22.03
CA GLU A 199 -9.02 -19.34 -20.90
C GLU A 199 -9.81 -18.02 -20.90
N PHE A 200 -10.12 -17.48 -22.10
CA PHE A 200 -10.96 -16.29 -22.26
C PHE A 200 -12.37 -16.50 -21.70
N ILE A 201 -13.04 -17.59 -22.08
CA ILE A 201 -14.39 -17.93 -21.59
C ILE A 201 -14.35 -18.10 -20.07
N GLN A 202 -13.39 -18.86 -19.55
CA GLN A 202 -13.25 -19.09 -18.12
C GLN A 202 -13.02 -17.77 -17.35
N ALA A 203 -12.23 -16.85 -17.89
CA ALA A 203 -12.01 -15.53 -17.30
C ALA A 203 -13.29 -14.69 -17.24
N LEU A 204 -14.13 -14.74 -18.29
CA LEU A 204 -15.42 -14.03 -18.32
C LEU A 204 -16.41 -14.61 -17.32
N ASP A 205 -16.51 -15.93 -17.24
CA ASP A 205 -17.42 -16.64 -16.33
C ASP A 205 -17.09 -16.35 -14.87
N LEU A 206 -15.80 -16.39 -14.51
CA LEU A 206 -15.34 -16.16 -13.15
C LEU A 206 -15.39 -14.68 -12.72
N SER A 207 -15.26 -13.74 -13.66
CA SER A 207 -15.26 -12.31 -13.34
C SER A 207 -16.67 -11.80 -13.06
N ARG A 208 -16.88 -11.11 -11.94
CA ARG A 208 -18.12 -10.37 -11.66
C ARG A 208 -18.11 -8.92 -12.14
N SER A 209 -16.98 -8.44 -12.68
CA SER A 209 -16.80 -7.03 -13.06
C SER A 209 -17.21 -6.79 -14.52
N PRO A 210 -18.27 -6.00 -14.79
CA PRO A 210 -18.69 -5.70 -16.16
C PRO A 210 -17.61 -4.95 -16.95
N GLY A 211 -16.90 -4.03 -16.28
CA GLY A 211 -15.80 -3.28 -16.88
C GLY A 211 -14.63 -4.16 -17.30
N PHE A 212 -14.27 -5.14 -16.47
CA PHE A 212 -13.25 -6.13 -16.82
C PHE A 212 -13.69 -6.96 -18.02
N ARG A 213 -14.91 -7.52 -18.00
CA ARG A 213 -15.44 -8.35 -19.09
C ARG A 213 -15.43 -7.58 -20.42
N LYS A 214 -15.89 -6.32 -20.42
CA LYS A 214 -15.87 -5.45 -21.61
C LYS A 214 -14.45 -5.18 -22.11
N SER A 215 -13.53 -4.86 -21.19
CA SER A 215 -12.14 -4.54 -21.55
C SER A 215 -11.40 -5.76 -22.10
N LEU A 216 -11.60 -6.93 -21.48
CA LEU A 216 -11.01 -8.19 -21.95
C LEU A 216 -11.57 -8.59 -23.31
N ALA A 217 -12.89 -8.49 -23.53
CA ALA A 217 -13.49 -8.80 -24.83
C ALA A 217 -12.98 -7.87 -25.94
N PHE A 218 -12.87 -6.57 -25.67
CA PHE A 218 -12.26 -5.62 -26.60
C PHE A 218 -10.82 -6.01 -26.90
N PHE A 219 -10.01 -6.22 -25.87
CA PHE A 219 -8.59 -6.50 -26.06
C PHE A 219 -8.34 -7.85 -26.74
N PHE A 220 -9.12 -8.88 -26.39
CA PHE A 220 -9.09 -10.16 -27.05
C PHE A 220 -9.35 -9.96 -28.54
N LYS A 221 -10.44 -9.29 -28.94
CA LYS A 221 -10.77 -9.01 -30.36
C LYS A 221 -9.66 -8.28 -31.11
N GLU A 222 -9.08 -7.24 -30.53
CA GLU A 222 -8.00 -6.41 -31.11
C GLU A 222 -6.65 -7.12 -31.21
N THR A 223 -6.53 -8.32 -30.65
CA THR A 223 -5.31 -9.15 -30.68
C THR A 223 -5.42 -10.14 -31.83
N PRO A 224 -4.97 -9.84 -33.06
CA PRO A 224 -5.12 -10.78 -34.19
C PRO A 224 -4.33 -12.06 -33.91
N VAL A 225 -4.87 -13.17 -34.41
CA VAL A 225 -4.15 -14.45 -34.50
C VAL A 225 -2.88 -14.22 -35.32
N GLN A 226 -1.76 -14.77 -34.87
CA GLN A 226 -0.50 -14.73 -35.62
C GLN A 226 -0.60 -15.46 -36.96
#